data_AF-A0A0B6Y3E4-F1
#
_entry.id   AF-A0A0B6Y3E4-F1
#
_cell.length_a   1.000
_cell.length_b   1.000
_cell.length_c   1.000
_cell.angle_alpha   90.00
_cell.angle_beta   90.00
_cell.angle_gamma   90.00
#
_symmetry.space_group_name_H-M   'P 1'
#
loop_
_entity.id
_entity.type
_entity.pdbx_description
1 polymer ?
#
loop_
_entity_poly.entity_id
_entity_poly.type
_entity_poly.pdbx_seq_one_letter_code
_entity_poly.pdbx_strand_id
1 'polypeptide(L)'
;EFIVLKIGKFLALCLETGPVESVVAAANIFIGLSEAPLIVRPYLPTVTRSELHAIMTCGFASISGAFMAMFIKAGAPANHLLTASVISAPAGLAISKLMYPEVEKVDYGS
;
A
#
# COMPACT_ATOMS: atom_id res chain seq x y z
N GLU A 1 -3.50 8.95 10.12
CA GLU A 1 -2.41 8.14 10.73
C GLU A 1 -2.93 6.88 11.43
N PHE A 2 -3.71 6.97 12.51
CA PHE A 2 -4.17 5.80 13.29
C PHE A 2 -4.90 4.71 12.48
N ILE A 3 -5.78 5.11 11.54
CA ILE A 3 -6.50 4.18 10.66
C ILE A 3 -5.53 3.42 9.76
N VAL A 4 -4.58 4.14 9.14
CA VAL A 4 -3.57 3.56 8.25
C VAL A 4 -2.70 2.56 9.01
N LEU A 5 -2.28 2.88 10.24
CA LEU A 5 -1.50 1.96 11.07
C LEU A 5 -2.29 0.70 11.44
N LYS A 6 -3.58 0.82 11.76
CA LYS A 6 -4.43 -0.34 12.04
C LYS A 6 -4.62 -1.24 10.81
N ILE A 7 -4.89 -0.65 9.66
CA ILE A 7 -5.05 -1.39 8.39
C ILE A 7 -3.71 -2.03 8.00
N GLY A 8 -2.60 -1.29 8.09
CA GLY A 8 -1.27 -1.79 7.80
C GLY A 8 -0.88 -2.96 8.70
N LYS A 9 -1.16 -2.88 10.01
CA LYS A 9 -0.94 -4.00 10.94
C LYS A 9 -1.83 -5.20 10.61
N PHE A 10 -3.08 -4.96 10.21
CA PHE A 10 -3.98 -6.03 9.79
C PHE A 10 -3.49 -6.72 8.52
N LEU A 11 -3.07 -5.96 7.50
CA LEU A 11 -2.49 -6.50 6.27
C LEU A 11 -1.21 -7.29 6.54
N ALA A 12 -0.31 -6.74 7.36
CA ALA A 12 0.92 -7.43 7.76
C ALA A 12 0.63 -8.77 8.46
N LEU A 13 -0.40 -8.82 9.32
CA LEU A 13 -0.80 -10.06 9.99
C LEU A 13 -1.43 -11.07 9.01
N CYS A 14 -2.26 -10.61 8.08
CA CYS A 14 -3.00 -11.49 7.17
C CYS A 14 -2.15 -12.06 6.03
N LEU A 15 -1.19 -11.27 5.53
CA LEU A 15 -0.35 -11.60 4.37
C LEU A 15 1.07 -11.99 4.78
N GLU A 16 1.38 -11.93 6.08
CA GLU A 16 2.72 -12.18 6.64
C GLU A 16 3.80 -11.31 5.97
N THR A 17 3.44 -10.07 5.66
CA THR A 17 4.26 -9.07 4.97
C THR A 17 4.99 -8.14 5.94
N GLY A 18 6.03 -7.46 5.45
CA GLY A 18 6.78 -6.48 6.22
C GLY A 18 5.90 -5.31 6.71
N PRO A 19 6.12 -4.77 7.92
CA PRO A 19 5.37 -3.64 8.44
C PRO A 19 5.49 -2.38 7.56
N VAL A 20 6.63 -2.16 6.91
CA VAL A 20 6.85 -0.97 6.05
C VAL A 20 5.99 -1.03 4.79
N GLU A 21 6.09 -2.12 4.01
CA GLU A 21 5.27 -2.30 2.80
C GLU A 21 3.76 -2.34 3.11
N SER A 22 3.36 -2.93 4.25
CA SER A 22 1.96 -3.03 4.65
C SER A 22 1.36 -1.69 5.05
N VAL A 23 2.13 -0.85 5.75
CA VAL A 23 1.71 0.52 6.09
C VAL A 23 1.61 1.39 4.84
N VAL A 24 2.53 1.26 3.89
CA VAL A 24 2.47 1.98 2.61
C VAL A 24 1.29 1.52 1.77
N ALA A 25 1.01 0.22 1.69
CA ALA A 25 -0.16 -0.33 1.00
C ALA A 25 -1.48 0.19 1.61
N ALA A 26 -1.56 0.26 2.94
CA ALA A 26 -2.70 0.86 3.64
C ALA A 26 -2.83 2.37 3.39
N ALA A 27 -1.70 3.09 3.31
CA ALA A 27 -1.69 4.52 3.01
C ALA A 27 -2.17 4.80 1.58
N ASN A 28 -1.78 3.96 0.62
CA ASN A 28 -2.15 4.03 -0.80
C ASN A 28 -3.68 3.92 -1.06
N ILE A 29 -4.48 3.54 -0.06
CA ILE A 29 -5.95 3.58 -0.14
C ILE A 29 -6.46 5.03 -0.19
N PHE A 30 -5.79 5.94 0.51
CA PHE A 30 -6.22 7.33 0.70
C PHE A 30 -5.30 8.33 0.01
N ILE A 31 -4.02 8.02 -0.04
CA ILE A 31 -2.93 8.90 -0.45
C ILE A 31 -2.31 8.35 -1.74
N GLY A 32 -1.79 9.21 -2.63
CA GLY A 32 -1.20 8.78 -3.89
C GLY A 32 0.17 8.11 -3.75
N LEU A 33 0.58 7.39 -4.82
CA LEU A 33 1.87 6.69 -4.96
C LEU A 33 3.10 7.53 -4.58
N SER A 34 3.10 8.84 -4.85
CA SER A 34 4.24 9.72 -4.56
C SER A 34 4.32 10.15 -3.09
N GLU A 35 3.21 10.07 -2.37
CA GLU A 35 3.06 10.59 -1.01
C GLU A 35 3.03 9.45 0.02
N ALA A 36 2.50 8.28 -0.33
CA ALA A 36 2.44 7.13 0.58
C ALA A 36 3.83 6.63 1.05
N PRO A 37 4.88 6.52 0.19
CA PRO A 37 6.22 6.13 0.63
C PRO A 37 6.87 7.16 1.57
N LEU A 38 6.45 8.43 1.55
CA LEU A 38 7.00 9.46 2.43
C LEU A 38 6.69 9.21 3.90
N ILE A 39 5.62 8.46 4.20
CA ILE A 39 5.26 8.07 5.59
C ILE A 39 6.33 7.17 6.20
N VAL A 40 7.00 6.36 5.37
CA VAL A 40 8.05 5.42 5.79
C VAL A 40 9.43 5.84 5.29
N ARG A 41 9.60 7.12 4.95
CA ARG A 41 10.84 7.69 4.40
C ARG A 41 12.13 7.24 5.09
N PRO A 42 12.24 7.19 6.44
CA PRO A 42 13.49 6.76 7.08
C PRO A 42 13.83 5.28 6.82
N TYR A 43 12.84 4.44 6.51
CA TYR A 43 13.01 3.01 6.26
C TYR A 43 13.17 2.67 4.77
N LEU A 44 12.82 3.58 3.85
CA LEU A 44 13.00 3.35 2.40
C LEU A 44 14.43 2.99 1.95
N PRO A 45 15.52 3.45 2.61
CA PRO A 45 16.87 3.00 2.25
C PRO A 45 17.18 1.58 2.70
N THR A 46 16.42 1.03 3.66
CA THR A 46 16.68 -0.27 4.29
C THR A 46 15.70 -1.37 3.84
N VAL A 47 14.64 -1.03 3.10
CA VAL A 47 13.70 -2.01 2.55
C VAL A 47 14.37 -2.95 1.54
N THR A 48 13.91 -4.20 1.51
CA THR A 48 14.38 -5.19 0.54
C THR A 48 13.88 -4.88 -0.87
N ARG A 49 14.42 -5.59 -1.88
CA ARG A 49 13.93 -5.44 -3.26
C ARG A 49 12.47 -5.88 -3.41
N SER A 50 12.04 -6.89 -2.65
CA SER A 50 10.65 -7.35 -2.68
C SER A 50 9.71 -6.35 -2.03
N GLU A 51 10.09 -5.76 -0.89
CA GLU A 51 9.30 -4.70 -0.26
C GLU A 51 9.17 -3.46 -1.13
N LEU A 52 10.27 -3.05 -1.79
CA LEU A 52 10.22 -1.94 -2.72
C LEU A 52 9.28 -2.25 -3.91
N HIS A 53 9.35 -3.47 -4.43
CA HIS A 53 8.45 -3.92 -5.49
C HIS A 53 6.98 -3.92 -5.03
N ALA A 54 6.69 -4.33 -3.79
CA ALA A 54 5.36 -4.28 -3.21
C ALA A 54 4.84 -2.86 -3.01
N ILE A 55 5.69 -1.95 -2.52
CA ILE A 55 5.38 -0.52 -2.36
C ILE A 55 4.98 0.09 -3.72
N MET A 56 5.76 -0.17 -4.76
CA MET A 56 5.48 0.35 -6.10
C MET A 56 4.23 -0.29 -6.69
N THR A 57 4.11 -1.61 -6.63
CA THR A 57 2.95 -2.35 -7.18
C THR A 57 1.65 -1.91 -6.53
N CYS A 58 1.63 -1.77 -5.20
CA CYS A 58 0.44 -1.28 -4.49
C CYS A 58 0.06 0.14 -4.89
N GLY A 59 1.04 1.02 -5.10
CA GLY A 59 0.76 2.40 -5.52
C GLY A 59 0.27 2.52 -6.97
N PHE A 60 0.61 1.57 -7.84
CA PHE A 60 0.02 1.48 -9.18
C PHE A 60 -1.35 0.78 -9.20
N ALA A 61 -1.60 -0.12 -8.24
CA ALA A 61 -2.86 -0.85 -8.14
C ALA A 61 -4.01 -0.02 -7.56
N SER A 62 -3.71 1.10 -6.89
CA SER A 62 -4.70 1.99 -6.29
C SER A 62 -4.83 3.32 -7.03
N ILE A 63 -5.89 4.07 -6.70
CA ILE A 63 -6.16 5.41 -7.23
C ILE A 63 -6.04 6.41 -6.07
N SER A 64 -5.32 7.51 -6.27
CA SER A 64 -5.21 8.60 -5.28
C SER A 64 -6.57 9.25 -5.01
N GLY A 65 -6.77 9.75 -3.77
CA GLY A 65 -8.00 10.45 -3.37
C GLY A 65 -8.37 11.63 -4.29
N ALA A 66 -7.39 12.32 -4.88
CA ALA A 66 -7.64 13.40 -5.84
C ALA A 66 -8.35 12.89 -7.11
N PHE A 67 -7.89 11.76 -7.67
CA PHE A 67 -8.52 11.12 -8.82
C PHE A 67 -9.85 10.49 -8.45
N MET A 68 -9.99 9.92 -7.26
CA MET A 68 -11.27 9.42 -6.75
C MET A 68 -12.33 10.54 -6.73
N ALA A 69 -11.99 11.73 -6.20
CA ALA A 69 -12.89 12.87 -6.19
C ALA A 69 -13.27 13.34 -7.61
N MET A 70 -12.33 13.30 -8.55
CA MET A 70 -12.60 13.59 -9.96
C MET A 70 -13.60 12.61 -10.57
N PHE A 71 -13.43 11.30 -10.35
CA PHE A 71 -14.37 10.29 -10.87
C PHE A 71 -15.76 10.41 -10.23
N ILE A 72 -15.84 10.73 -8.94
CA ILE A 72 -17.12 11.00 -8.27
C ILE A 72 -17.83 12.19 -8.92
N LYS A 73 -17.10 13.29 -9.20
CA LYS A 73 -17.66 14.45 -9.90
C LYS A 73 -18.10 14.12 -11.33
N ALA A 74 -17.45 13.16 -11.99
CA ALA A 74 -17.83 12.65 -13.30
C ALA A 74 -19.04 11.69 -13.26
N GLY A 75 -19.61 11.42 -12.08
CA GLY A 75 -20.81 10.60 -11.91
C GLY A 75 -20.55 9.15 -11.46
N ALA A 76 -19.31 8.78 -11.15
CA ALA A 76 -19.02 7.45 -10.63
C ALA A 76 -19.51 7.27 -9.18
N PRO A 77 -20.04 6.10 -8.81
CA PRO A 77 -20.51 5.83 -7.46
C PRO A 77 -19.34 5.79 -6.47
N ALA A 78 -19.32 6.71 -5.51
CA ALA A 78 -18.28 6.82 -4.49
C ALA A 78 -18.09 5.52 -3.70
N ASN A 79 -19.17 4.79 -3.43
CA ASN A 79 -19.14 3.51 -2.71
C ASN A 79 -18.30 2.47 -3.44
N HIS A 80 -18.38 2.40 -4.77
CA HIS A 80 -17.63 1.42 -5.54
C HIS A 80 -16.15 1.78 -5.60
N LEU A 81 -15.83 3.07 -5.76
CA LEU A 81 -14.44 3.54 -5.81
C LEU A 81 -13.74 3.32 -4.46
N LEU A 82 -14.40 3.64 -3.36
CA LEU A 82 -13.85 3.42 -2.02
C LEU A 82 -13.63 1.92 -1.77
N THR A 83 -14.62 1.09 -2.10
CA THR A 83 -14.52 -0.37 -1.92
C THR A 83 -13.41 -0.95 -2.79
N ALA A 84 -13.28 -0.50 -4.05
CA ALA A 84 -12.20 -0.91 -4.94
C ALA A 84 -10.82 -0.55 -4.37
N SER A 85 -10.62 0.68 -3.88
CA SER A 85 -9.36 1.09 -3.26
C SER A 85 -8.99 0.25 -2.05
N VAL A 86 -9.97 -0.11 -1.21
CA VAL A 86 -9.74 -0.98 -0.03
C VAL A 86 -9.35 -2.40 -0.45
N ILE A 87 -9.95 -2.93 -1.52
CA ILE A 87 -9.61 -4.26 -2.06
C ILE A 87 -8.23 -4.26 -2.75
N SER A 88 -7.85 -3.16 -3.42
CA SER A 88 -6.57 -3.05 -4.11
C SER A 88 -5.36 -3.19 -3.18
N ALA A 89 -5.46 -2.78 -1.91
CA ALA A 89 -4.35 -2.88 -0.96
C ALA A 89 -3.90 -4.34 -0.68
N PRO A 90 -4.78 -5.24 -0.18
CA PRO A 90 -4.41 -6.65 0.00
C PRO A 90 -4.16 -7.37 -1.32
N ALA A 91 -4.92 -7.07 -2.38
CA ALA A 91 -4.72 -7.70 -3.69
C ALA A 91 -3.36 -7.33 -4.31
N GLY A 92 -2.97 -6.07 -4.22
CA GLY A 92 -1.68 -5.57 -4.71
C GLY A 92 -0.50 -6.20 -3.97
N LEU A 93 -0.59 -6.32 -2.63
CA LEU A 93 0.42 -7.02 -1.83
C LEU A 93 0.51 -8.50 -2.21
N ALA A 94 -0.63 -9.20 -2.30
CA ALA A 94 -0.66 -10.61 -2.64
C ALA A 94 -0.05 -10.88 -4.03
N ILE A 95 -0.47 -10.12 -5.05
CA ILE A 95 0.07 -10.24 -6.41
C ILE A 95 1.57 -9.91 -6.42
N SER A 96 1.98 -8.86 -5.72
CA SER A 96 3.38 -8.46 -5.69
C SER A 96 4.27 -9.54 -5.07
N LYS A 97 3.86 -10.15 -3.95
CA LYS A 97 4.63 -11.24 -3.32
C LYS A 97 4.58 -12.55 -4.10
N LEU A 98 3.53 -12.79 -4.90
CA LEU A 98 3.52 -13.92 -5.84
C LEU A 98 4.50 -13.70 -7.00
N MET A 99 4.62 -12.47 -7.50
CA MET A 99 5.49 -12.14 -8.63
C MET A 99 6.96 -11.96 -8.23
N TYR A 100 7.21 -11.30 -7.10
CA TYR A 100 8.55 -11.04 -6.57
C TYR A 100 8.56 -11.35 -5.06
N PRO A 101 8.69 -12.65 -4.71
CA PRO A 101 8.63 -13.08 -3.31
C PRO A 101 9.80 -12.52 -2.49
N GLU A 102 9.58 -12.44 -1.18
CA GLU A 102 10.61 -12.04 -0.23
C GLU A 102 11.67 -13.14 -0.13
N VAL A 103 12.92 -12.80 -0.44
CA VAL A 103 14.08 -13.71 -0.32
C VAL A 103 15.14 -13.18 0.64
N GLU A 104 15.07 -11.90 0.99
CA GLU A 104 16.01 -11.23 1.88
C GLU A 104 15.41 -11.16 3.29
N LYS A 105 16.26 -11.14 4.30
CA LYS A 105 15.78 -10.95 5.67
C LYS A 105 15.53 -9.46 5.87
N VAL A 106 14.27 -9.13 6.16
CA VAL A 106 13.85 -7.78 6.47
C VAL A 106 14.53 -7.32 7.77
N ASP A 107 15.35 -6.28 7.69
CA ASP A 107 16.01 -5.63 8.83
C ASP A 107 15.86 -4.11 8.69
N TYR A 108 15.00 -3.53 9.51
CA TYR A 108 14.71 -2.10 9.45
C TYR A 108 15.71 -1.24 10.21
N GLY A 109 16.76 -1.82 10.81
CA GLY A 109 17.69 -1.11 11.67
C GLY A 109 17.00 -0.68 12.97
N SER A 110 17.39 -1.31 14.08
CA SER A 110 17.00 -0.92 15.44
C SER A 110 17.46 0.48 15.81
#